data_AF-A0A7Y5V1U2-F1
#
_entry.id   AF-A0A7Y5V1U2-F1
#
_cell.length_a   1.000
_cell.length_b   1.000
_cell.length_c   1.000
_cell.angle_alpha   90.00
_cell.angle_beta   90.00
_cell.angle_gamma   90.00
#
_symmetry.space_group_name_H-M   'P 1'
#
loop_
_entity.id
_entity.type
_entity.pdbx_description
1 polymer ?
#
loop_
_entity_poly.entity_id
_entity_poly.type
_entity_poly.pdbx_seq_one_letter_code
_entity_poly.pdbx_strand_id
1 'polypeptide(L)'
;MTTTFTFTPSLTYSLTPLPTNTRTPSPTPTFTPTDTFTPSLTPSETRRPTLTPSPTRTRTPLPTLTPLPTNTNTPTPPPTATPTYPGPTIYSFGTTTQSVLPNSPVTFAFSSQADGARLELLGVNSVPIQTFPVLPTGTYAVIVPDTLGRLLTYRFVAVRGGAEVARTLQITITCPVNWFFGDQYAPPNASCPTAAGAIGDGRFQPFERGVMLFVNANGLNRIYGLQDEGARYIAYANGWDGSTINSSAPPSGRFIPAQMFNWVYYSTLAPIGSWNGAIGWGTTDINADPRTIQWEGAPGGSGAFYIDAPGGAVYRFSGGDSGVWTRLR
;
A
#
# COMPACT_ATOMS: atom_id res chain seq x y z
N MET A 1 -31.06 24.41 72.63
CA MET A 1 -30.91 25.54 71.69
C MET A 1 -29.66 25.27 70.88
N THR A 2 -29.82 24.88 69.61
CA THR A 2 -28.70 24.39 68.78
C THR A 2 -28.65 25.25 67.54
N THR A 3 -27.63 26.11 67.45
CA THR A 3 -27.43 27.07 66.35
C THR A 3 -26.83 26.37 65.15
N THR A 4 -27.47 26.53 63.99
CA THR A 4 -27.01 26.01 62.70
C THR A 4 -26.41 27.16 61.90
N PHE A 5 -25.14 27.06 61.51
CA PHE A 5 -24.49 28.04 60.62
C PHE A 5 -24.57 27.53 59.18
N THR A 6 -25.23 28.30 58.33
CA THR A 6 -25.26 28.12 56.86
C THR A 6 -24.17 28.95 56.22
N PHE A 7 -23.24 28.30 55.52
CA PHE A 7 -22.26 28.95 54.64
C PHE A 7 -22.83 29.06 53.22
N THR A 8 -22.90 30.29 52.69
CA THR A 8 -23.23 30.58 51.30
C THR A 8 -21.94 30.68 50.48
N PRO A 9 -21.76 29.89 49.40
CA PRO A 9 -20.61 30.06 48.52
C PRO A 9 -20.81 31.27 47.60
N SER A 10 -19.81 32.16 47.56
CA SER A 10 -19.72 33.28 46.61
C SER A 10 -18.89 32.85 45.40
N LEU A 11 -19.48 32.92 44.20
CA LEU A 11 -18.80 32.61 42.95
C LEU A 11 -18.07 33.85 42.43
N THR A 12 -16.73 33.81 42.43
CA THR A 12 -15.87 34.85 41.83
C THR A 12 -15.61 34.50 40.38
N TYR A 13 -16.14 35.29 39.44
CA TYR A 13 -15.86 35.13 38.01
C TYR A 13 -14.50 35.75 37.68
N SER A 14 -13.56 34.93 37.21
CA SER A 14 -12.28 35.37 36.65
C SER A 14 -12.41 35.44 35.13
N LEU A 15 -12.34 36.65 34.58
CA LEU A 15 -12.34 36.88 33.13
C LEU A 15 -10.95 36.59 32.58
N THR A 16 -10.82 35.49 31.83
CA THR A 16 -9.60 35.13 31.10
C THR A 16 -9.54 35.95 29.80
N PRO A 17 -8.44 36.69 29.51
CA PRO A 17 -8.33 37.43 28.27
C PRO A 17 -8.19 36.50 27.06
N LEU A 18 -8.97 36.80 26.02
CA LEU A 18 -9.02 36.07 24.74
C LEU A 18 -7.76 36.38 23.90
N PRO A 19 -7.07 35.37 23.33
CA PRO A 19 -5.90 35.61 22.49
C PRO A 19 -6.27 36.24 21.15
N THR A 20 -5.65 37.37 20.85
CA THR A 20 -5.77 38.10 19.58
C THR A 20 -5.05 37.33 18.46
N ASN A 21 -5.77 36.97 17.40
CA ASN A 21 -5.22 36.31 16.21
C ASN A 21 -4.40 37.30 15.37
N THR A 22 -3.07 37.26 15.49
CA THR A 22 -2.16 38.02 14.63
C THR A 22 -1.99 37.27 13.30
N ARG A 23 -2.56 37.80 12.21
CA ARG A 23 -2.36 37.22 10.86
C ARG A 23 -0.91 37.42 10.41
N THR A 24 -0.20 36.31 10.24
CA THR A 24 1.12 36.27 9.59
C THR A 24 0.90 36.34 8.07
N PRO A 25 1.58 37.22 7.32
CA PRO A 25 1.48 37.22 5.86
C PRO A 25 2.15 35.97 5.27
N SER A 26 1.43 35.31 4.37
CA SER A 26 1.88 34.11 3.64
C SER A 26 2.82 34.52 2.49
N PRO A 27 3.95 33.82 2.26
CA PRO A 27 4.84 34.12 1.16
C PRO A 27 4.21 33.73 -0.18
N THR A 28 4.17 34.70 -1.10
CA THR A 28 3.73 34.53 -2.49
C THR A 28 4.65 33.55 -3.23
N PRO A 29 4.14 32.50 -3.90
CA PRO A 29 4.98 31.61 -4.68
C PRO A 29 5.45 32.29 -5.96
N THR A 30 6.76 32.37 -6.15
CA THR A 30 7.42 32.86 -7.36
C THR A 30 7.45 31.75 -8.40
N PHE A 31 6.71 31.91 -9.51
CA PHE A 31 6.80 31.00 -10.64
C PHE A 31 8.12 31.21 -11.39
N THR A 32 8.92 30.16 -11.50
CA THR A 32 10.09 30.09 -12.40
C THR A 32 9.71 29.21 -13.58
N PRO A 33 9.57 29.74 -14.81
CA PRO A 33 9.37 28.90 -15.99
C PRO A 33 10.69 28.19 -16.33
N THR A 34 10.60 26.88 -16.54
CA THR A 34 11.69 25.99 -16.93
C THR A 34 11.79 25.98 -18.47
N ASP A 35 12.99 26.21 -19.00
CA ASP A 35 13.26 26.13 -20.44
C ASP A 35 13.05 24.71 -20.98
N THR A 36 12.01 24.53 -21.78
CA THR A 36 11.79 23.33 -22.59
C THR A 36 12.64 23.39 -23.86
N PHE A 37 13.67 22.54 -23.95
CA PHE A 37 14.36 22.26 -25.20
C PHE A 37 13.57 21.26 -26.05
N THR A 38 13.01 21.75 -27.16
CA THR A 38 12.48 20.94 -28.26
C THR A 38 13.56 20.74 -29.31
N PRO A 39 14.03 19.51 -29.60
CA PRO A 39 14.85 19.28 -30.79
C PRO A 39 13.94 19.24 -32.04
N SER A 40 14.16 20.17 -32.96
CA SER A 40 13.58 20.16 -34.30
C SER A 40 14.50 19.41 -35.25
N LEU A 41 14.04 18.29 -35.81
CA LEU A 41 14.72 17.57 -36.89
C LEU A 41 14.45 18.29 -38.22
N THR A 42 15.44 19.00 -38.74
CA THR A 42 15.44 19.53 -40.11
C THR A 42 15.84 18.44 -41.10
N PRO A 43 15.05 18.17 -42.16
CA PRO A 43 15.45 17.25 -43.21
C PRO A 43 16.50 17.89 -44.13
N SER A 44 17.59 17.18 -44.38
CA SER A 44 18.67 17.62 -45.28
C SER A 44 18.33 17.31 -46.73
N GLU A 45 18.37 18.33 -47.58
CA GLU A 45 18.10 18.21 -49.02
C GLU A 45 19.11 17.33 -49.77
N THR A 46 18.57 16.47 -50.62
CA THR A 46 19.28 15.58 -51.53
C THR A 46 19.79 16.39 -52.73
N ARG A 47 21.11 16.59 -52.83
CA ARG A 47 21.71 17.20 -54.03
C ARG A 47 21.78 16.19 -55.19
N ARG A 48 21.10 16.59 -56.28
CA ARG A 48 21.07 16.00 -57.61
C ARG A 48 22.48 15.83 -58.22
N PRO A 49 22.81 14.70 -58.86
CA PRO A 49 24.08 14.55 -59.56
C PRO A 49 24.04 15.29 -60.92
N THR A 50 25.05 16.12 -61.16
CA THR A 50 25.29 16.81 -62.43
C THR A 50 26.03 15.88 -63.38
N LEU A 51 25.53 15.74 -64.61
CA LEU A 51 26.21 15.04 -65.70
C LEU A 51 27.31 15.94 -66.28
N THR A 52 28.55 15.48 -66.26
CA THR A 52 29.68 16.09 -66.99
C THR A 52 30.29 15.07 -67.96
N PRO A 53 30.77 15.51 -69.13
CA PRO A 53 30.94 14.67 -70.31
C PRO A 53 32.16 13.75 -70.25
N SER A 54 32.03 12.61 -70.92
CA SER A 54 33.04 11.56 -71.07
C SER A 54 34.24 12.04 -71.89
N PRO A 55 35.49 11.90 -71.40
CA PRO A 55 36.67 12.03 -72.23
C PRO A 55 36.98 10.69 -72.93
N THR A 56 37.33 10.86 -74.20
CA THR A 56 37.68 9.87 -75.22
C THR A 56 38.77 8.90 -74.76
N ARG A 57 38.60 7.59 -75.09
CA ARG A 57 39.61 6.55 -74.83
C ARG A 57 40.85 6.77 -75.68
N THR A 58 41.95 7.16 -75.05
CA THR A 58 43.29 7.04 -75.63
C THR A 58 43.87 5.69 -75.22
N ARG A 59 44.32 4.89 -76.21
CA ARG A 59 45.04 3.63 -75.95
C ARG A 59 46.45 3.96 -75.48
N THR A 60 46.74 3.65 -74.23
CA THR A 60 48.10 3.73 -73.65
C THR A 60 48.66 2.30 -73.53
N PRO A 61 49.95 2.05 -73.84
CA PRO A 61 50.49 0.70 -73.97
C PRO A 61 50.53 -0.06 -72.64
N LEU A 62 50.44 -1.38 -72.76
CA LEU A 62 50.40 -2.37 -71.68
C LEU A 62 51.67 -2.31 -70.81
N PRO A 63 51.58 -2.13 -69.47
CA PRO A 63 52.72 -2.26 -68.60
C PRO A 63 53.12 -3.74 -68.45
N THR A 64 54.42 -3.98 -68.59
CA THR A 64 55.09 -5.27 -68.44
C THR A 64 54.87 -5.83 -67.04
N LEU A 65 54.48 -7.10 -66.93
CA LEU A 65 54.20 -7.79 -65.67
C LEU A 65 55.49 -8.01 -64.86
N THR A 66 55.69 -7.21 -63.82
CA THR A 66 56.63 -7.52 -62.74
C THR A 66 56.00 -8.58 -61.82
N PRO A 67 56.66 -9.71 -61.51
CA PRO A 67 56.08 -10.71 -60.62
C PRO A 67 55.85 -10.13 -59.21
N LEU A 68 54.59 -10.19 -58.76
CA LEU A 68 54.17 -9.83 -57.41
C LEU A 68 54.75 -10.85 -56.40
N PRO A 69 55.25 -10.42 -55.23
CA PRO A 69 55.68 -11.35 -54.20
C PRO A 69 54.51 -12.26 -53.81
N THR A 70 54.75 -13.56 -53.85
CA THR A 70 53.82 -14.60 -53.40
C THR A 70 53.38 -14.31 -51.97
N ASN A 71 52.06 -14.16 -51.75
CA ASN A 71 51.45 -14.10 -50.43
C ASN A 71 51.89 -15.32 -49.62
N THR A 72 52.79 -15.11 -48.67
CA THR A 72 53.04 -16.07 -47.61
C THR A 72 51.75 -16.13 -46.79
N ASN A 73 51.03 -17.26 -46.86
CA ASN A 73 49.87 -17.51 -46.02
C ASN A 73 50.33 -17.53 -44.55
N THR A 74 50.25 -16.39 -43.88
CA THR A 74 50.38 -16.34 -42.43
C THR A 74 49.14 -17.03 -41.87
N PRO A 75 49.26 -18.19 -41.21
CA PRO A 75 48.11 -18.87 -40.64
C PRO A 75 47.45 -17.92 -39.63
N THR A 76 46.20 -17.56 -39.90
CA THR A 76 45.37 -16.84 -38.93
C THR A 76 45.23 -17.76 -37.71
N PRO A 77 45.57 -17.31 -36.49
CA PRO A 77 45.40 -18.14 -35.31
C PRO A 77 43.92 -18.54 -35.22
N PRO A 78 43.63 -19.81 -34.87
CA PRO A 78 42.24 -20.26 -34.71
C PRO A 78 41.54 -19.34 -33.69
N PRO A 79 40.22 -19.08 -33.85
CA PRO A 79 39.48 -18.29 -32.88
C PRO A 79 39.67 -18.93 -31.50
N THR A 80 40.29 -18.19 -30.59
CA THR A 80 40.44 -18.62 -29.20
C THR A 80 39.03 -18.79 -28.66
N ALA A 81 38.66 -20.04 -28.31
CA ALA A 81 37.38 -20.32 -27.68
C ALA A 81 37.24 -19.41 -26.46
N THR A 82 36.30 -18.48 -26.51
CA THR A 82 35.96 -17.68 -25.34
C THR A 82 35.39 -18.66 -24.33
N PRO A 83 35.97 -18.81 -23.13
CA PRO A 83 35.43 -19.73 -22.15
C PRO A 83 33.99 -19.31 -21.84
N THR A 84 33.02 -20.11 -22.30
CA THR A 84 31.63 -20.00 -21.86
C THR A 84 31.60 -20.42 -20.40
N TYR A 85 31.75 -19.43 -19.52
CA TYR A 85 31.60 -19.63 -18.10
C TYR A 85 30.14 -20.04 -17.85
N PRO A 86 29.85 -21.20 -17.23
CA PRO A 86 28.47 -21.53 -16.89
C PRO A 86 27.93 -20.43 -15.98
N GLY A 87 26.80 -19.84 -16.36
CA GLY A 87 26.12 -18.79 -15.59
C GLY A 87 25.76 -19.25 -14.17
N PRO A 88 25.35 -18.34 -13.29
CA PRO A 88 25.02 -18.72 -11.93
C PRO A 88 23.84 -19.69 -11.90
N THR A 89 23.89 -20.68 -11.01
CA THR A 89 22.81 -21.67 -10.83
C THR A 89 22.47 -21.82 -9.36
N ILE A 90 21.18 -21.72 -9.00
CA ILE A 90 20.70 -21.99 -7.64
C ILE A 90 20.26 -23.46 -7.55
N TYR A 91 20.96 -24.24 -6.72
CA TYR A 91 20.61 -25.62 -6.41
C TYR A 91 19.48 -25.69 -5.39
N SER A 92 19.60 -24.96 -4.29
CA SER A 92 18.61 -24.94 -3.22
C SER A 92 18.45 -23.55 -2.59
N PHE A 93 17.23 -23.26 -2.15
CA PHE A 93 16.90 -22.14 -1.28
C PHE A 93 15.68 -22.54 -0.45
N GLY A 94 15.80 -22.51 0.86
CA GLY A 94 14.77 -22.92 1.79
C GLY A 94 15.01 -22.37 3.19
N THR A 95 14.13 -22.74 4.12
CA THR A 95 14.17 -22.32 5.52
C THR A 95 13.73 -23.46 6.43
N THR A 96 14.12 -23.40 7.70
CA THR A 96 13.69 -24.34 8.75
C THR A 96 12.22 -24.19 9.13
N THR A 97 11.64 -22.99 8.98
CA THR A 97 10.25 -22.70 9.35
C THR A 97 9.62 -21.70 8.38
N GLN A 98 8.42 -22.00 7.88
CA GLN A 98 7.66 -21.09 7.01
C GLN A 98 6.65 -20.23 7.77
N SER A 99 6.47 -20.51 9.08
CA SER A 99 5.57 -19.77 9.96
C SER A 99 6.28 -19.48 11.27
N VAL A 100 6.32 -18.21 11.68
CA VAL A 100 7.10 -17.74 12.83
C VAL A 100 6.40 -16.61 13.56
N LEU A 101 6.72 -16.45 14.84
CA LEU A 101 6.29 -15.28 15.61
C LEU A 101 7.10 -14.04 15.19
N PRO A 102 6.55 -12.83 15.38
CA PRO A 102 7.32 -11.60 15.18
C PRO A 102 8.58 -11.59 16.05
N ASN A 103 9.63 -10.90 15.59
CA ASN A 103 10.92 -10.77 16.27
C ASN A 103 11.65 -12.11 16.54
N SER A 104 11.23 -13.19 15.88
CA SER A 104 11.87 -14.49 15.98
C SER A 104 12.94 -14.68 14.90
N PRO A 105 14.04 -15.42 15.17
CA PRO A 105 15.04 -15.74 14.17
C PRO A 105 14.49 -16.76 13.16
N VAL A 106 14.75 -16.51 11.88
CA VAL A 106 14.56 -17.49 10.79
C VAL A 106 15.89 -17.79 10.15
N THR A 107 16.23 -19.08 10.05
CA THR A 107 17.43 -19.53 9.33
C THR A 107 17.08 -19.93 7.91
N PHE A 108 17.75 -19.31 6.94
CA PHE A 108 17.73 -19.70 5.54
C PHE A 108 18.89 -20.64 5.25
N ALA A 109 18.67 -21.61 4.38
CA ALA A 109 19.69 -22.47 3.82
C ALA A 109 19.66 -22.35 2.30
N PHE A 110 20.83 -22.18 1.69
CA PHE A 110 20.97 -21.99 0.26
C PHE A 110 22.25 -22.64 -0.27
N SER A 111 22.20 -23.06 -1.52
CA SER A 111 23.36 -23.53 -2.26
C SER A 111 23.24 -23.11 -3.71
N SER A 112 24.33 -22.56 -4.24
CA SER A 112 24.43 -22.12 -5.62
C SER A 112 25.84 -22.29 -6.15
N GLN A 113 25.94 -22.44 -7.46
CA GLN A 113 27.16 -22.26 -8.22
C GLN A 113 27.24 -20.79 -8.63
N ALA A 114 27.97 -20.00 -7.85
CA ALA A 114 28.13 -18.56 -8.06
C ALA A 114 29.44 -18.04 -7.46
N ASP A 115 29.81 -16.80 -7.75
CA ASP A 115 31.01 -16.13 -7.23
C ASP A 115 30.66 -15.22 -6.05
N GLY A 116 29.43 -14.71 -6.03
CA GLY A 116 28.84 -13.97 -4.91
C GLY A 116 27.36 -14.26 -4.75
N ALA A 117 26.81 -13.93 -3.60
CA ALA A 117 25.37 -14.05 -3.35
C ALA A 117 24.87 -13.00 -2.35
N ARG A 118 23.56 -12.78 -2.36
CA ARG A 118 22.87 -11.93 -1.39
C ARG A 118 21.49 -12.50 -1.09
N LEU A 119 21.03 -12.28 0.13
CA LEU A 119 19.66 -12.49 0.54
C LEU A 119 18.99 -11.13 0.64
N GLU A 120 17.80 -10.99 0.08
CA GLU A 120 17.04 -9.74 0.06
C GLU A 120 15.70 -9.97 0.75
N LEU A 121 15.30 -9.04 1.62
CA LEU A 121 13.91 -8.91 2.02
C LEU A 121 13.25 -7.94 1.04
N LEU A 122 12.16 -8.38 0.41
CA LEU A 122 11.44 -7.60 -0.57
C LEU A 122 10.28 -6.85 0.08
N GLY A 123 10.14 -5.57 -0.28
CA GLY A 123 8.96 -4.77 -0.01
C GLY A 123 7.96 -4.86 -1.16
N VAL A 124 7.12 -3.83 -1.28
CA VAL A 124 6.15 -3.70 -2.37
C VAL A 124 6.86 -3.70 -3.74
N ASN A 125 6.22 -4.28 -4.75
CA ASN A 125 6.73 -4.37 -6.13
C ASN A 125 8.10 -5.09 -6.27
N SER A 126 8.43 -6.01 -5.35
CA SER A 126 9.67 -6.80 -5.40
C SER A 126 10.96 -5.97 -5.30
N VAL A 127 10.88 -4.76 -4.75
CA VAL A 127 12.02 -3.90 -4.45
C VAL A 127 12.68 -4.38 -3.15
N PRO A 128 14.00 -4.62 -3.12
CA PRO A 128 14.70 -4.94 -1.87
C PRO A 128 14.60 -3.77 -0.89
N ILE A 129 14.10 -4.05 0.32
CA ILE A 129 14.09 -3.11 1.44
C ILE A 129 15.22 -3.40 2.43
N GLN A 130 15.73 -4.63 2.46
CA GLN A 130 16.97 -5.00 3.13
C GLN A 130 17.75 -5.98 2.27
N THR A 131 19.07 -5.84 2.28
CA THR A 131 19.99 -6.70 1.54
C THR A 131 21.08 -7.18 2.48
N PHE A 132 21.25 -8.50 2.56
CA PHE A 132 22.24 -9.18 3.38
C PHE A 132 23.27 -9.85 2.46
N PRO A 133 24.55 -9.45 2.52
CA PRO A 133 25.59 -10.18 1.80
C PRO A 133 25.76 -11.57 2.40
N VAL A 134 25.77 -12.61 1.57
CA VAL A 134 25.92 -14.00 2.00
C VAL A 134 26.85 -14.77 1.07
N LEU A 135 27.39 -15.89 1.55
CA LEU A 135 28.15 -16.79 0.69
C LEU A 135 27.23 -17.50 -0.33
N PRO A 136 27.75 -17.98 -1.48
CA PRO A 136 26.98 -18.75 -2.44
C PRO A 136 26.36 -20.05 -1.89
N THR A 137 26.95 -20.62 -0.84
CA THR A 137 26.44 -21.81 -0.14
C THR A 137 26.59 -21.63 1.36
N GLY A 138 25.55 -21.95 2.12
CA GLY A 138 25.58 -21.90 3.57
C GLY A 138 24.21 -21.64 4.19
N THR A 139 24.24 -21.14 5.42
CA THR A 139 23.06 -20.74 6.17
C THR A 139 23.18 -19.31 6.65
N TYR A 140 22.05 -18.61 6.76
CA TYR A 140 22.00 -17.24 7.28
C TYR A 140 20.75 -17.03 8.13
N ALA A 141 20.89 -16.44 9.32
CA ALA A 141 19.77 -16.16 10.21
C ALA A 141 19.37 -14.67 10.13
N VAL A 142 18.07 -14.41 10.01
CA VAL A 142 17.49 -13.06 10.01
C VAL A 142 16.44 -12.97 11.11
N ILE A 143 16.39 -11.85 11.82
CA ILE A 143 15.30 -11.55 12.75
C ILE A 143 14.11 -11.03 11.96
N VAL A 144 12.95 -11.65 12.13
CA VAL A 144 11.72 -11.31 11.41
C VAL A 144 11.15 -10.01 11.98
N PRO A 145 11.04 -8.93 11.18
CA PRO A 145 10.47 -7.68 11.64
C PRO A 145 8.96 -7.81 11.88
N ASP A 146 8.45 -7.12 12.87
CA ASP A 146 7.03 -7.08 13.25
C ASP A 146 6.22 -5.99 12.51
N THR A 147 6.89 -5.13 11.74
CA THR A 147 6.30 -3.95 11.10
C THR A 147 5.95 -4.09 9.62
N LEU A 148 6.33 -5.19 8.97
CA LEU A 148 6.27 -5.32 7.50
C LEU A 148 5.09 -6.16 6.97
N GLY A 149 4.05 -6.32 7.78
CA GLY A 149 2.87 -7.13 7.46
C GLY A 149 3.04 -8.60 7.84
N ARG A 150 2.13 -9.47 7.37
CA ARG A 150 2.10 -10.90 7.72
C ARG A 150 2.81 -11.81 6.75
N LEU A 151 3.05 -11.39 5.51
CA LEU A 151 3.72 -12.20 4.51
C LEU A 151 5.00 -11.52 4.05
N LEU A 152 6.14 -12.05 4.48
CA LEU A 152 7.45 -11.56 4.08
C LEU A 152 7.97 -12.37 2.90
N THR A 153 8.44 -11.67 1.86
CA THR A 153 9.05 -12.31 0.70
C THR A 153 10.56 -12.11 0.74
N TYR A 154 11.30 -13.20 0.85
CA TYR A 154 12.75 -13.20 0.74
C TYR A 154 13.18 -13.68 -0.64
N ARG A 155 14.25 -13.09 -1.17
CA ARG A 155 14.85 -13.45 -2.46
C ARG A 155 16.33 -13.73 -2.28
N PHE A 156 16.74 -14.94 -2.61
CA PHE A 156 18.15 -15.28 -2.72
C PHE A 156 18.61 -15.01 -4.14
N VAL A 157 19.67 -14.20 -4.30
CA VAL A 157 20.26 -13.84 -5.58
C VAL A 157 21.70 -14.34 -5.64
N ALA A 158 22.03 -15.10 -6.68
CA ALA A 158 23.34 -15.67 -6.94
C ALA A 158 23.96 -15.00 -8.17
N VAL A 159 25.22 -14.57 -8.06
CA VAL A 159 25.91 -13.75 -9.06
C VAL A 159 27.19 -14.43 -9.53
N ARG A 160 27.39 -14.52 -10.85
CA ARG A 160 28.62 -15.05 -11.45
C ARG A 160 28.88 -14.41 -12.80
N GLY A 161 30.11 -13.94 -13.02
CA GLY A 161 30.50 -13.32 -14.29
C GLY A 161 29.60 -12.16 -14.74
N GLY A 162 29.02 -11.41 -13.79
CA GLY A 162 28.08 -10.30 -14.07
C GLY A 162 26.63 -10.72 -14.37
N ALA A 163 26.34 -12.02 -14.48
CA ALA A 163 24.98 -12.54 -14.58
C ALA A 163 24.40 -12.83 -13.19
N GLU A 164 23.07 -12.72 -13.06
CA GLU A 164 22.33 -13.03 -11.84
C GLU A 164 21.21 -14.04 -12.09
N VAL A 165 20.98 -14.89 -11.10
CA VAL A 165 19.77 -15.72 -11.00
C VAL A 165 19.20 -15.57 -9.59
N ALA A 166 17.87 -15.63 -9.46
CA ALA A 166 17.21 -15.45 -8.18
C ALA A 166 16.13 -16.51 -7.92
N ARG A 167 15.90 -16.82 -6.64
CA ARG A 167 14.79 -17.64 -6.17
C ARG A 167 14.13 -16.99 -4.96
N THR A 168 12.81 -17.01 -4.91
CA THR A 168 12.02 -16.40 -3.83
C THR A 168 11.46 -17.44 -2.87
N LEU A 169 11.28 -17.04 -1.62
CA LEU A 169 10.66 -17.82 -0.56
C LEU A 169 9.81 -16.89 0.30
N GLN A 170 8.62 -17.35 0.69
CA GLN A 170 7.72 -16.60 1.55
C GLN A 170 7.71 -17.18 2.96
N ILE A 171 7.67 -16.28 3.95
CA ILE A 171 7.51 -16.61 5.36
C ILE A 171 6.27 -15.89 5.87
N THR A 172 5.45 -16.61 6.62
CA THR A 172 4.24 -16.08 7.25
C THR A 172 4.53 -15.74 8.71
N ILE A 173 4.12 -14.55 9.14
CA ILE A 173 4.12 -14.14 10.54
C ILE A 173 2.82 -14.62 11.18
N THR A 174 2.96 -15.49 12.18
CA THR A 174 1.87 -15.91 13.07
C THR A 174 1.68 -14.82 14.12
N CYS A 175 0.49 -14.25 14.20
CA CYS A 175 0.24 -13.21 15.16
C CYS A 175 0.06 -13.80 16.57
N PRO A 176 0.62 -13.19 17.62
CA PRO A 176 0.40 -13.63 19.00
C PRO A 176 -1.08 -13.58 19.40
N VAL A 177 -1.82 -12.65 18.80
CA VAL A 177 -3.27 -12.52 18.94
C VAL A 177 -3.90 -12.80 17.59
N ASN A 178 -4.92 -13.65 17.58
CA ASN A 178 -5.65 -14.00 16.38
C ASN A 178 -6.61 -12.88 15.96
N TRP A 179 -6.83 -12.76 14.64
CA TRP A 179 -7.91 -11.97 14.10
C TRP A 179 -9.27 -12.60 14.41
N PHE A 180 -10.25 -11.81 14.86
CA PHE A 180 -11.59 -12.32 15.20
C PHE A 180 -12.28 -13.02 14.03
N PHE A 181 -11.89 -12.69 12.80
CA PHE A 181 -12.46 -13.22 11.56
C PHE A 181 -11.64 -14.36 10.94
N GLY A 182 -10.55 -14.78 11.61
CA GLY A 182 -9.63 -15.82 11.15
C GLY A 182 -8.40 -15.26 10.44
N ASP A 183 -7.24 -15.66 10.93
CA ASP A 183 -5.92 -15.23 10.45
C ASP A 183 -5.73 -15.44 8.95
N GLN A 184 -6.24 -16.52 8.37
CA GLN A 184 -6.11 -16.82 6.94
C GLN A 184 -6.79 -15.78 6.03
N TYR A 185 -7.70 -14.96 6.56
CA TYR A 185 -8.43 -13.95 5.79
C TYR A 185 -7.86 -12.54 5.98
N ALA A 186 -6.87 -12.36 6.86
CA ALA A 186 -6.26 -11.05 7.06
C ALA A 186 -5.37 -10.71 5.85
N PRO A 187 -5.39 -9.45 5.36
CA PRO A 187 -4.56 -9.03 4.24
C PRO A 187 -3.08 -9.36 4.45
N PRO A 188 -2.32 -9.74 3.40
CA PRO A 188 -0.90 -10.06 3.53
C PRO A 188 -0.06 -8.92 4.12
N ASN A 189 -0.47 -7.67 3.90
CA ASN A 189 0.18 -6.47 4.40
C ASN A 189 -0.35 -5.98 5.75
N ALA A 190 -1.32 -6.67 6.36
CA ALA A 190 -1.84 -6.27 7.67
C ALA A 190 -0.79 -6.53 8.75
N SER A 191 -0.62 -5.59 9.68
CA SER A 191 0.20 -5.82 10.89
C SER A 191 -0.55 -6.66 11.92
N CYS A 192 0.15 -7.35 12.82
CA CYS A 192 -0.53 -8.14 13.83
C CYS A 192 -1.37 -7.30 14.81
N PRO A 193 -2.54 -7.80 15.25
CA PRO A 193 -3.30 -7.13 16.30
C PRO A 193 -2.58 -7.30 17.63
N THR A 194 -2.60 -6.27 18.49
CA THR A 194 -2.02 -6.36 19.84
C THR A 194 -3.03 -6.75 20.91
N ALA A 195 -4.32 -6.81 20.56
CA ALA A 195 -5.42 -7.13 21.47
C ALA A 195 -6.51 -7.93 20.73
N ALA A 196 -7.27 -8.72 21.48
CA ALA A 196 -8.41 -9.44 20.95
C ALA A 196 -9.48 -8.47 20.43
N GLY A 197 -10.32 -8.94 19.49
CA GLY A 197 -11.45 -8.16 19.01
C GLY A 197 -12.38 -7.76 20.17
N ALA A 198 -12.69 -6.47 20.26
CA ALA A 198 -13.62 -5.96 21.24
C ALA A 198 -15.04 -6.04 20.72
N ILE A 199 -15.91 -6.72 21.46
CA ILE A 199 -17.33 -6.89 21.12
C ILE A 199 -18.14 -5.90 21.96
N GLY A 200 -19.10 -5.22 21.34
CA GLY A 200 -20.00 -4.32 22.05
C GLY A 200 -21.28 -4.06 21.30
N ASP A 201 -22.05 -3.07 21.78
CA ASP A 201 -23.31 -2.70 21.12
C ASP A 201 -23.02 -2.22 19.70
N GLY A 202 -23.83 -2.68 18.76
CA GLY A 202 -23.54 -2.46 17.35
C GLY A 202 -24.79 -2.42 16.50
N ARG A 203 -24.71 -1.66 15.41
CA ARG A 203 -25.78 -1.63 14.39
C ARG A 203 -25.17 -1.75 13.01
N PHE A 204 -25.96 -2.27 12.07
CA PHE A 204 -25.65 -2.27 10.66
C PHE A 204 -26.91 -1.98 9.85
N GLN A 205 -26.80 -1.10 8.88
CA GLN A 205 -27.86 -0.90 7.90
C GLN A 205 -27.22 -0.76 6.52
N PRO A 206 -27.63 -1.59 5.55
CA PRO A 206 -27.24 -1.42 4.16
C PRO A 206 -28.10 -0.34 3.49
N PHE A 207 -27.48 0.37 2.55
CA PHE A 207 -28.08 1.42 1.74
C PHE A 207 -27.88 1.07 0.26
N GLU A 208 -28.48 1.86 -0.63
CA GLU A 208 -28.41 1.61 -2.08
C GLU A 208 -26.99 1.65 -2.64
N ARG A 209 -26.12 2.49 -2.07
CA ARG A 209 -24.74 2.74 -2.54
C ARG A 209 -23.72 2.80 -1.39
N GLY A 210 -23.98 2.04 -0.34
CA GLY A 210 -23.11 2.04 0.83
C GLY A 210 -23.71 1.34 2.03
N VAL A 211 -23.06 1.49 3.18
CA VAL A 211 -23.52 0.92 4.45
C VAL A 211 -23.23 1.91 5.58
N MET A 212 -24.03 1.84 6.65
CA MET A 212 -23.66 2.44 7.93
C MET A 212 -23.46 1.36 9.00
N LEU A 213 -22.42 1.54 9.81
CA LEU A 213 -22.03 0.69 10.92
C LEU A 213 -21.97 1.53 12.19
N PHE A 214 -22.47 1.01 13.30
CA PHE A 214 -22.30 1.60 14.62
C PHE A 214 -21.54 0.62 15.50
N VAL A 215 -20.58 1.13 16.27
CA VAL A 215 -19.82 0.36 17.26
C VAL A 215 -19.66 1.16 18.54
N ASN A 216 -20.11 0.57 19.65
CA ASN A 216 -19.82 1.00 21.01
C ASN A 216 -19.09 -0.12 21.75
N ALA A 217 -17.77 -0.13 21.60
CA ALA A 217 -16.86 -1.13 22.16
C ALA A 217 -15.48 -0.49 22.38
N ASN A 218 -14.70 -1.00 23.35
CA ASN A 218 -13.33 -0.54 23.62
C ASN A 218 -13.20 0.98 23.83
N GLY A 219 -14.15 1.59 24.53
CA GLY A 219 -14.20 3.04 24.75
C GLY A 219 -14.62 3.88 23.54
N LEU A 220 -15.00 3.24 22.42
CA LEU A 220 -15.62 3.92 21.29
C LEU A 220 -17.12 4.10 21.48
N ASN A 221 -17.67 5.09 20.76
CA ASN A 221 -19.09 5.27 20.52
C ASN A 221 -19.23 5.94 19.15
N ARG A 222 -19.01 5.17 18.08
CA ARG A 222 -18.74 5.69 16.73
C ARG A 222 -19.69 5.12 15.69
N ILE A 223 -20.06 5.97 14.73
CA ILE A 223 -20.85 5.63 13.55
C ILE A 223 -19.96 5.81 12.32
N TYR A 224 -19.84 4.79 11.50
CA TYR A 224 -19.06 4.76 10.28
C TYR A 224 -20.04 4.70 9.11
N GLY A 225 -20.01 5.70 8.23
CA GLY A 225 -20.73 5.66 6.97
C GLY A 225 -19.78 5.42 5.82
N LEU A 226 -20.02 4.33 5.09
CA LEU A 226 -19.20 3.82 4.00
C LEU A 226 -19.95 4.09 2.70
N GLN A 227 -19.30 4.78 1.77
CA GLN A 227 -19.81 4.98 0.41
C GLN A 227 -19.05 4.10 -0.57
N ASP A 228 -19.78 3.49 -1.50
CA ASP A 228 -19.21 2.63 -2.55
C ASP A 228 -18.35 3.45 -3.53
N GLU A 229 -18.77 4.69 -3.82
CA GLU A 229 -18.03 5.57 -4.71
C GLU A 229 -16.65 5.96 -4.14
N GLY A 230 -15.61 5.44 -4.77
CA GLY A 230 -14.23 5.61 -4.33
C GLY A 230 -13.90 4.87 -3.03
N ALA A 231 -14.76 3.95 -2.58
CA ALA A 231 -14.61 3.16 -1.37
C ALA A 231 -14.21 4.01 -0.15
N ARG A 232 -14.88 5.14 0.05
CA ARG A 232 -14.52 6.11 1.10
C ARG A 232 -15.41 5.93 2.32
N TYR A 233 -14.90 6.30 3.49
CA TYR A 233 -15.71 6.37 4.69
C TYR A 233 -15.41 7.64 5.49
N ILE A 234 -16.35 8.00 6.34
CA ILE A 234 -16.17 8.97 7.42
C ILE A 234 -16.86 8.43 8.67
N ALA A 235 -16.30 8.76 9.83
CA ALA A 235 -16.78 8.35 11.13
C ALA A 235 -17.17 9.56 11.98
N TYR A 236 -18.25 9.41 12.73
CA TYR A 236 -18.75 10.41 13.65
C TYR A 236 -18.86 9.82 15.05
N ALA A 237 -18.60 10.65 16.07
CA ALA A 237 -19.08 10.33 17.41
C ALA A 237 -20.60 10.25 17.38
N ASN A 238 -21.17 9.23 18.02
CA ASN A 238 -22.62 9.11 18.11
C ASN A 238 -23.19 10.20 19.01
N GLY A 239 -23.88 11.17 18.41
CA GLY A 239 -24.59 12.25 19.10
C GLY A 239 -26.10 12.06 19.16
N TRP A 240 -26.61 10.87 18.80
CA TRP A 240 -28.04 10.60 18.88
C TRP A 240 -28.50 10.51 20.34
N ASP A 241 -29.61 11.18 20.66
CA ASP A 241 -30.17 11.27 22.01
C ASP A 241 -31.01 10.03 22.42
N GLY A 242 -31.12 9.04 21.54
CA GLY A 242 -31.89 7.82 21.77
C GLY A 242 -33.37 7.92 21.36
N SER A 243 -33.85 9.07 20.87
CA SER A 243 -35.28 9.27 20.59
C SER A 243 -35.59 10.11 19.35
N THR A 244 -34.78 11.12 19.04
CA THR A 244 -35.02 12.03 17.92
C THR A 244 -34.81 11.32 16.59
N ILE A 245 -35.85 11.26 15.77
CA ILE A 245 -35.84 10.63 14.45
C ILE A 245 -36.54 11.55 13.46
N ASN A 246 -35.86 11.89 12.37
CA ASN A 246 -36.50 12.47 11.21
C ASN A 246 -37.36 11.40 10.55
N SER A 247 -38.66 11.69 10.34
CA SER A 247 -39.68 10.77 9.84
C SER A 247 -40.03 10.98 8.36
N SER A 248 -39.18 11.67 7.59
CA SER A 248 -39.35 11.85 6.15
C SER A 248 -39.53 10.51 5.45
N ALA A 249 -40.65 10.33 4.75
CA ALA A 249 -41.00 9.05 4.16
C ALA A 249 -39.97 8.63 3.10
N PRO A 250 -39.45 7.38 3.16
CA PRO A 250 -38.57 6.87 2.13
C PRO A 250 -39.37 6.57 0.84
N PRO A 251 -38.71 6.48 -0.33
CA PRO A 251 -39.32 5.94 -1.55
C PRO A 251 -39.91 4.54 -1.34
N SER A 252 -40.84 4.15 -2.21
CA SER A 252 -41.45 2.81 -2.14
C SER A 252 -40.39 1.70 -2.19
N GLY A 253 -40.50 0.71 -1.30
CA GLY A 253 -39.54 -0.39 -1.19
C GLY A 253 -38.18 0.01 -0.60
N ARG A 254 -38.12 1.13 0.12
CA ARG A 254 -36.94 1.61 0.85
C ARG A 254 -37.24 1.83 2.32
N PHE A 255 -36.17 1.87 3.10
CA PHE A 255 -36.20 2.07 4.54
C PHE A 255 -35.61 3.42 4.88
N ILE A 256 -36.22 4.07 5.86
CA ILE A 256 -35.64 5.25 6.48
C ILE A 256 -34.39 4.82 7.26
N PRO A 257 -33.30 5.62 7.27
CA PRO A 257 -32.18 5.34 8.15
C PRO A 257 -32.70 5.32 9.59
N ALA A 258 -32.34 4.29 10.35
CA ALA A 258 -32.91 4.07 11.68
C ALA A 258 -31.97 4.54 12.80
N GLN A 259 -32.54 4.91 13.95
CA GLN A 259 -31.81 5.22 15.18
C GLN A 259 -30.67 6.25 14.93
N MET A 260 -29.44 5.94 15.37
CA MET A 260 -28.28 6.81 15.19
C MET A 260 -27.85 7.00 13.73
N PHE A 261 -28.22 6.08 12.83
CA PHE A 261 -28.02 6.30 11.39
C PHE A 261 -28.94 7.40 10.87
N ASN A 262 -30.16 7.52 11.40
CA ASN A 262 -31.02 8.67 11.10
C ASN A 262 -30.35 9.98 11.48
N TRP A 263 -29.82 10.06 12.71
CA TRP A 263 -29.14 11.25 13.20
C TRP A 263 -27.95 11.63 12.30
N VAL A 264 -27.02 10.71 12.02
CA VAL A 264 -25.88 11.00 11.12
C VAL A 264 -26.37 11.43 9.74
N TYR A 265 -27.34 10.70 9.17
CA TYR A 265 -27.83 10.92 7.83
C TYR A 265 -28.39 12.32 7.59
N TYR A 266 -29.05 12.91 8.61
CA TYR A 266 -29.70 14.22 8.49
C TYR A 266 -28.95 15.38 9.16
N SER A 267 -27.99 15.11 10.05
CA SER A 267 -27.28 16.16 10.81
C SER A 267 -25.81 16.34 10.41
N THR A 268 -25.26 15.43 9.61
CA THR A 268 -23.87 15.50 9.15
C THR A 268 -23.77 15.36 7.64
N LEU A 269 -22.54 15.42 7.11
CA LEU A 269 -22.24 15.27 5.69
C LEU A 269 -21.62 13.89 5.44
N ALA A 270 -21.82 13.36 4.23
CA ALA A 270 -21.01 12.25 3.76
C ALA A 270 -19.57 12.75 3.47
N PRO A 271 -18.61 11.86 3.15
CA PRO A 271 -17.27 12.35 2.78
C PRO A 271 -17.32 13.29 1.56
N ILE A 272 -18.33 13.14 0.69
CA ILE A 272 -18.64 14.09 -0.38
C ILE A 272 -20.16 14.32 -0.41
N GLY A 273 -20.61 15.55 -0.17
CA GLY A 273 -22.02 15.94 -0.26
C GLY A 273 -22.89 15.45 0.91
N SER A 274 -24.20 15.29 0.66
CA SER A 274 -25.15 14.78 1.65
C SER A 274 -25.19 13.25 1.66
N TRP A 275 -25.61 12.65 2.78
CA TRP A 275 -25.76 11.19 2.89
C TRP A 275 -26.76 10.61 1.90
N ASN A 276 -27.88 11.30 1.67
CA ASN A 276 -28.84 10.85 0.64
C ASN A 276 -28.23 10.83 -0.76
N GLY A 277 -27.45 11.86 -1.11
CA GLY A 277 -26.73 11.90 -2.38
C GLY A 277 -25.69 10.80 -2.50
N ALA A 278 -24.90 10.58 -1.43
CA ALA A 278 -23.81 9.62 -1.42
C ALA A 278 -24.30 8.16 -1.43
N ILE A 279 -25.09 7.75 -0.44
CA ILE A 279 -25.42 6.34 -0.21
C ILE A 279 -26.88 5.98 -0.51
N GLY A 280 -27.75 6.96 -0.75
CA GLY A 280 -29.18 6.71 -1.02
C GLY A 280 -29.96 6.31 0.22
N TRP A 281 -31.03 5.53 0.06
CA TRP A 281 -31.89 5.08 1.15
C TRP A 281 -31.53 3.69 1.69
N GLY A 282 -32.00 3.35 2.89
CA GLY A 282 -31.84 2.03 3.47
C GLY A 282 -32.51 0.95 2.60
N THR A 283 -31.85 -0.19 2.43
CA THR A 283 -32.37 -1.32 1.65
C THR A 283 -32.97 -2.42 2.52
N THR A 284 -32.64 -2.42 3.81
CA THR A 284 -33.25 -3.27 4.84
C THR A 284 -33.47 -2.49 6.12
N ASP A 285 -34.21 -3.09 7.05
CA ASP A 285 -34.22 -2.67 8.45
C ASP A 285 -32.82 -2.77 9.06
N ILE A 286 -32.64 -2.03 10.15
CA ILE A 286 -31.40 -2.01 10.93
C ILE A 286 -31.19 -3.35 11.63
N ASN A 287 -30.03 -3.96 11.42
CA ASN A 287 -29.60 -5.10 12.22
C ASN A 287 -28.99 -4.57 13.52
N ALA A 288 -29.46 -5.09 14.66
CA ALA A 288 -29.05 -4.66 16.00
C ALA A 288 -28.12 -5.63 16.73
N ASP A 289 -27.54 -6.59 16.01
CA ASP A 289 -26.60 -7.54 16.60
C ASP A 289 -25.30 -6.82 17.01
N PRO A 290 -24.62 -7.31 18.06
CA PRO A 290 -23.32 -6.81 18.47
C PRO A 290 -22.31 -6.74 17.32
N ARG A 291 -21.33 -5.85 17.47
CA ARG A 291 -20.23 -5.71 16.52
C ARG A 291 -18.90 -5.91 17.22
N THR A 292 -18.00 -6.56 16.50
CA THR A 292 -16.62 -6.80 16.87
C THR A 292 -15.74 -5.81 16.13
N ILE A 293 -14.87 -5.09 16.86
CA ILE A 293 -13.85 -4.22 16.28
C ILE A 293 -12.45 -4.66 16.73
N GLN A 294 -11.49 -4.67 15.81
CA GLN A 294 -10.09 -5.00 16.09
C GLN A 294 -9.14 -4.16 15.24
N TRP A 295 -7.98 -3.78 15.78
CA TRP A 295 -7.01 -2.90 15.13
C TRP A 295 -5.78 -3.67 14.64
N GLU A 296 -5.17 -3.18 13.57
CA GLU A 296 -3.78 -3.49 13.23
C GLU A 296 -2.88 -2.72 14.21
N GLY A 297 -2.04 -3.44 14.96
CA GLY A 297 -1.26 -2.82 16.02
C GLY A 297 -2.12 -2.41 17.23
N ALA A 298 -1.78 -1.26 17.82
CA ALA A 298 -2.38 -0.78 19.06
C ALA A 298 -3.80 -0.18 18.86
N PRO A 299 -4.73 -0.38 19.80
CA PRO A 299 -6.08 0.18 19.72
C PRO A 299 -6.11 1.70 19.69
N GLY A 300 -7.07 2.28 18.97
CA GLY A 300 -7.31 3.73 18.95
C GLY A 300 -6.29 4.56 18.16
N GLY A 301 -5.33 3.92 17.49
CA GLY A 301 -4.38 4.60 16.60
C GLY A 301 -4.99 5.05 15.27
N SER A 302 -4.23 5.83 14.49
CA SER A 302 -4.50 6.14 13.08
C SER A 302 -4.33 4.93 12.15
N GLY A 303 -3.99 3.76 12.70
CA GLY A 303 -3.82 2.52 11.96
C GLY A 303 -5.13 1.89 11.50
N ALA A 304 -5.02 0.97 10.55
CA ALA A 304 -6.16 0.25 10.01
C ALA A 304 -6.87 -0.59 11.09
N PHE A 305 -8.18 -0.81 10.90
CA PHE A 305 -9.00 -1.59 11.81
C PHE A 305 -10.10 -2.33 11.03
N TYR A 306 -10.76 -3.27 11.71
CA TYR A 306 -11.73 -4.19 11.12
C TYR A 306 -13.01 -4.19 11.93
N ILE A 307 -14.16 -4.19 11.26
CA ILE A 307 -15.47 -4.34 11.89
C ILE A 307 -16.22 -5.47 11.17
N ASP A 308 -16.84 -6.37 11.93
CA ASP A 308 -17.74 -7.39 11.38
C ASP A 308 -19.09 -6.80 10.93
N ALA A 309 -19.83 -7.60 10.17
CA ALA A 309 -21.17 -7.28 9.72
C ALA A 309 -21.99 -8.56 9.50
N PRO A 310 -23.32 -8.44 9.34
CA PRO A 310 -24.20 -9.59 9.14
C PRO A 310 -23.75 -10.48 7.97
N GLY A 311 -24.02 -11.79 8.08
CA GLY A 311 -23.62 -12.76 7.05
C GLY A 311 -22.13 -13.13 7.06
N GLY A 312 -21.41 -12.80 8.14
CA GLY A 312 -19.96 -13.07 8.26
C GLY A 312 -19.09 -12.11 7.44
N ALA A 313 -19.65 -10.98 7.03
CA ALA A 313 -18.93 -9.95 6.31
C ALA A 313 -17.95 -9.22 7.22
N VAL A 314 -16.85 -8.74 6.66
CA VAL A 314 -15.82 -7.98 7.41
C VAL A 314 -15.35 -6.80 6.57
N TYR A 315 -15.39 -5.63 7.17
CA TYR A 315 -14.92 -4.38 6.57
C TYR A 315 -13.58 -3.99 7.19
N ARG A 316 -12.58 -3.77 6.35
CA ARG A 316 -11.30 -3.16 6.72
C ARG A 316 -11.35 -1.67 6.43
N PHE A 317 -10.89 -0.87 7.39
CA PHE A 317 -10.80 0.59 7.32
C PHE A 317 -9.33 1.00 7.32
N SER A 318 -8.98 2.05 6.57
CA SER A 318 -7.60 2.54 6.50
C SER A 318 -7.08 3.13 7.80
N GLY A 319 -7.97 3.53 8.73
CA GLY A 319 -7.61 4.09 10.03
C GLY A 319 -8.04 5.54 10.21
N GLY A 320 -8.18 5.98 11.47
CA GLY A 320 -8.71 7.30 11.81
C GLY A 320 -10.19 7.51 11.49
N ASP A 321 -10.64 8.76 11.56
CA ASP A 321 -12.05 9.16 11.42
C ASP A 321 -12.52 9.33 9.96
N SER A 322 -11.64 9.20 8.97
CA SER A 322 -12.02 9.17 7.55
C SER A 322 -10.94 8.50 6.72
N GLY A 323 -11.31 7.95 5.56
CA GLY A 323 -10.34 7.31 4.68
C GLY A 323 -11.00 6.39 3.66
N VAL A 324 -10.35 5.27 3.39
CA VAL A 324 -10.84 4.23 2.47
C VAL A 324 -11.18 2.94 3.21
N TRP A 325 -12.13 2.19 2.66
CA TRP A 325 -12.53 0.89 3.19
C TRP A 325 -12.43 -0.19 2.11
N THR A 326 -12.35 -1.43 2.55
CA THR A 326 -12.42 -2.62 1.69
C THR A 326 -13.22 -3.70 2.40
N ARG A 327 -14.06 -4.43 1.66
CA ARG A 327 -14.76 -5.61 2.18
C ARG A 327 -13.89 -6.85 1.96
N LEU A 328 -13.62 -7.59 3.02
CA LEU A 328 -12.79 -8.80 2.98
C LEU A 328 -13.60 -10.09 2.79
N ARG A 329 -14.81 -10.12 3.33
CA ARG A 329 -15.75 -11.25 3.30
C ARG A 329 -17.16 -10.71 3.13
#